data_AF-A0A2R6T4V1-F1
#
_entry.id   AF-A0A2R6T4V1-F1
#
_cell.length_a   1.000
_cell.length_b   1.000
_cell.length_c   1.000
_cell.angle_alpha   90.00
_cell.angle_beta   90.00
_cell.angle_gamma   90.00
#
_symmetry.space_group_name_H-M   'P 1'
#
loop_
_entity.id
_entity.type
_entity.pdbx_description
1 polymer ?
#
loop_
_entity_poly.entity_id
_entity_poly.type
_entity_poly.pdbx_seq_one_letter_code
_entity_poly.pdbx_strand_id
1 'polypeptide(L)'
;QKLESFMDRNGKYAGTVGTTQCLPFENTHSLDPFLALLNSRLLTWIFKILYGSLTLSGGYHSIGAPQIESIPITDEIFTDSTENKYSSTGIELGSKARKLEELKSELTKININFMDYLGTYREGSSLKEISTPAENISESILIQTTEEKEGFRINMATFEMDPESLLLKISARYKPRNKSEFNSLDQWGYIETDFIPVMRFYVGDEMKELIKSFVPAAINRAGGFADFRKNATKTISLLDRLKQLTLPKLGDVESGLEKYLEQKEKGKKLEEKIQETDHQIDAIVFVLYDLSEDEVVTILDSLETPEDEKSDILEKF
;
A
#
# COMPACT_ATOMS: atom_id res chain seq x y z
N GLN A 1 8.38 2.24 11.17
CA GLN A 1 7.02 1.85 11.61
C GLN A 1 6.38 3.00 12.39
N LYS A 2 5.08 3.26 12.19
CA LYS A 2 4.31 4.36 12.84
C LYS A 2 3.75 3.86 14.18
N LEU A 3 3.57 4.75 15.16
CA LEU A 3 2.76 4.44 16.34
C LEU A 3 1.30 4.42 15.90
N GLU A 4 0.59 3.33 16.19
CA GLU A 4 -0.82 3.18 15.81
C GLU A 4 -1.68 2.97 17.04
N SER A 5 -2.77 3.72 17.12
CA SER A 5 -3.79 3.60 18.15
C SER A 5 -5.16 3.54 17.50
N PHE A 6 -6.09 2.78 18.08
CA PHE A 6 -7.48 2.71 17.65
C PHE A 6 -8.41 2.62 18.86
N MET A 7 -9.65 3.05 18.70
CA MET A 7 -10.66 2.97 19.74
C MET A 7 -11.51 1.71 19.58
N ASP A 8 -11.52 0.83 20.57
CA ASP A 8 -12.45 -0.30 20.60
C ASP A 8 -13.80 0.11 21.18
N ARG A 9 -14.60 0.81 20.37
CA ARG A 9 -15.91 1.34 20.77
C ARG A 9 -16.91 0.28 21.20
N ASN A 10 -16.70 -0.98 20.80
CA ASN A 10 -17.65 -2.08 21.03
C ASN A 10 -17.11 -3.15 22.00
N GLY A 11 -15.92 -2.96 22.58
CA GLY A 11 -15.29 -3.94 23.47
C GLY A 11 -15.07 -5.30 22.80
N LYS A 12 -14.72 -5.33 21.51
CA LYS A 12 -14.51 -6.56 20.73
C LYS A 12 -13.11 -7.14 20.84
N TYR A 13 -12.14 -6.38 21.31
CA TYR A 13 -10.72 -6.73 21.28
C TYR A 13 -10.13 -6.81 22.68
N ALA A 14 -9.17 -7.71 22.87
CA ALA A 14 -8.36 -7.82 24.08
C ALA A 14 -6.88 -7.94 23.69
N GLY A 15 -5.99 -7.26 24.42
CA GLY A 15 -4.55 -7.28 24.17
C GLY A 15 -3.94 -8.62 24.60
N THR A 16 -3.23 -9.29 23.69
CA THR A 16 -2.61 -10.60 23.94
C THR A 16 -1.10 -10.63 23.70
N VAL A 17 -0.50 -9.54 23.21
CA VAL A 17 0.92 -9.48 22.80
C VAL A 17 1.62 -8.23 23.34
N GLY A 18 2.92 -8.32 23.63
CA GLY A 18 3.74 -7.23 24.18
C GLY A 18 3.96 -6.02 23.25
N THR A 19 3.34 -6.02 22.07
CA THR A 19 3.32 -4.91 21.09
C THR A 19 1.99 -4.14 21.11
N THR A 20 1.03 -4.54 21.95
CA THR A 20 -0.29 -3.91 22.03
C THR A 20 -0.68 -3.75 23.50
N GLN A 21 -1.06 -2.53 23.88
CA GLN A 21 -1.58 -2.24 25.21
C GLN A 21 -3.04 -1.82 25.13
N CYS A 22 -3.86 -2.44 25.98
CA CYS A 22 -5.24 -2.01 26.17
C CYS A 22 -5.28 -1.09 27.39
N LEU A 23 -5.64 0.17 27.17
CA LEU A 23 -5.83 1.15 28.23
C LEU A 23 -7.32 1.17 28.59
N PRO A 24 -7.75 0.55 29.71
CA PRO A 24 -9.13 0.64 30.14
C PRO A 24 -9.45 2.08 30.54
N PHE A 25 -10.63 2.55 30.16
CA PHE A 25 -11.08 3.90 30.49
C PHE A 25 -12.55 3.87 30.91
N GLU A 26 -12.85 4.44 32.07
CA GLU A 26 -14.18 4.42 32.70
C GLU A 26 -14.92 5.77 32.63
N ASN A 27 -14.34 6.77 31.97
CA ASN A 27 -14.80 8.15 32.06
C ASN A 27 -15.74 8.52 30.89
N THR A 28 -16.62 9.50 31.12
CA THR A 28 -17.73 9.89 30.23
C THR A 28 -17.29 10.74 29.02
N HIS A 29 -16.02 11.10 28.93
CA HIS A 29 -15.47 12.02 27.95
C HIS A 29 -14.85 11.27 26.77
N SER A 30 -14.94 11.84 25.56
CA SER A 30 -14.41 11.19 24.36
C SER A 30 -12.88 11.25 24.32
N LEU A 31 -12.20 10.11 24.16
CA LEU A 31 -10.74 10.06 23.96
C LEU A 31 -10.32 10.33 22.51
N ASP A 32 -11.24 10.72 21.62
CA ASP A 32 -10.90 10.99 20.21
C ASP A 32 -9.73 12.00 20.04
N PRO A 33 -9.57 13.05 20.87
CA PRO A 33 -8.43 13.97 20.74
C PRO A 33 -7.08 13.26 21.00
N PHE A 34 -7.04 12.36 22.00
CA PHE A 34 -5.87 11.53 22.26
C PHE A 34 -5.59 10.56 21.12
N LEU A 35 -6.64 10.03 20.49
CA LEU A 35 -6.50 9.17 19.32
C LEU A 35 -5.82 9.91 18.17
N ALA A 36 -6.16 11.19 17.93
CA ALA A 36 -5.49 12.03 16.93
C ALA A 36 -3.99 12.20 17.28
N LEU A 37 -3.70 12.58 18.52
CA LEU A 37 -2.34 12.81 18.99
C LEU A 37 -1.46 11.56 18.86
N LEU A 38 -1.92 10.43 19.40
CA LEU A 38 -1.16 9.18 19.42
C LEU A 38 -0.87 8.62 18.02
N ASN A 39 -1.71 8.95 17.04
CA ASN A 39 -1.49 8.59 15.64
C ASN A 39 -0.77 9.67 14.83
N SER A 40 -0.32 10.77 15.45
CA SER A 40 0.42 11.82 14.74
C SER A 40 1.86 11.41 14.42
N ARG A 41 2.42 12.03 13.38
CA ARG A 41 3.84 11.93 13.02
C ARG A 41 4.72 12.47 14.15
N LEU A 42 4.32 13.54 14.84
CA LEU A 42 5.07 14.07 15.98
C LEU A 42 5.25 13.02 17.09
N LEU A 43 4.17 12.44 17.58
CA LEU A 43 4.28 11.46 18.67
C LEU A 43 4.94 10.16 18.22
N THR A 44 4.77 9.77 16.95
CA THR A 44 5.56 8.69 16.35
C THR A 44 7.07 8.98 16.41
N TRP A 45 7.47 10.19 16.05
CA TRP A 45 8.88 10.61 16.06
C TRP A 45 9.45 10.68 17.48
N ILE A 46 8.72 11.30 18.42
CA ILE A 46 9.11 11.34 19.84
C ILE A 46 9.28 9.92 20.39
N PHE A 47 8.31 9.04 20.12
CA PHE A 47 8.36 7.66 20.59
C PHE A 47 9.60 6.92 20.04
N LYS A 48 9.94 7.11 18.77
CA LYS A 48 11.14 6.52 18.16
C LYS A 48 12.43 7.05 18.77
N ILE A 49 12.50 8.34 19.12
CA ILE A 49 13.69 8.91 19.76
C ILE A 49 13.87 8.35 21.17
N LEU A 50 12.80 8.32 21.96
CA LEU A 50 12.86 7.86 23.35
C LEU A 50 13.10 6.34 23.44
N TYR A 51 12.53 5.57 22.50
CA TYR A 51 12.45 4.10 22.59
C TYR A 51 13.02 3.36 21.39
N GLY A 52 13.86 4.00 20.59
CA GLY A 52 14.51 3.41 19.41
C GLY A 52 15.37 2.17 19.74
N SER A 53 15.94 2.12 20.94
CA SER A 53 16.71 0.97 21.45
C SER A 53 15.86 -0.24 21.83
N LEU A 54 14.54 -0.08 21.96
CA LEU A 54 13.58 -1.15 22.29
C LEU A 54 12.95 -1.80 21.05
N THR A 55 13.70 -1.79 19.94
CA THR A 55 13.32 -2.44 18.69
C THR A 55 13.44 -3.96 18.83
N LEU A 56 12.34 -4.65 18.55
CA LEU A 56 12.22 -6.08 18.42
C LEU A 56 12.62 -6.52 17.00
N SER A 57 12.86 -7.83 16.83
CA SER A 57 13.10 -8.40 15.50
C SER A 57 11.95 -8.05 14.54
N GLY A 58 12.30 -7.59 13.34
CA GLY A 58 11.33 -7.12 12.34
C GLY A 58 10.97 -5.63 12.42
N GLY A 59 11.62 -4.85 13.29
CA GLY A 59 11.46 -3.38 13.35
C GLY A 59 10.28 -2.89 14.20
N TYR A 60 9.59 -3.80 14.88
CA TYR A 60 8.54 -3.47 15.85
C TYR A 60 9.14 -2.88 17.12
N HIS A 61 8.42 -1.97 17.79
CA HIS A 61 8.81 -1.52 19.12
C HIS A 61 8.05 -2.29 20.20
N SER A 62 8.72 -2.61 21.30
CA SER A 62 8.03 -3.05 22.51
C SER A 62 7.25 -1.86 23.09
N ILE A 63 5.93 -1.99 23.21
CA ILE A 63 5.07 -0.94 23.77
C ILE A 63 4.57 -1.45 25.12
N GLY A 64 5.20 -0.99 26.21
CA GLY A 64 4.79 -1.27 27.58
C GLY A 64 4.04 -0.10 28.21
N ALA A 65 3.35 -0.36 29.32
CA ALA A 65 2.72 0.68 30.13
C ALA A 65 3.68 1.83 30.51
N PRO A 66 4.95 1.59 30.92
CA PRO A 66 5.88 2.67 31.24
C PRO A 66 6.22 3.56 30.03
N GLN A 67 6.29 2.98 28.83
CA GLN A 67 6.53 3.75 27.61
C GLN A 67 5.35 4.64 27.28
N ILE A 68 4.12 4.13 27.42
CA ILE A 68 2.90 4.91 27.18
C ILE A 68 2.77 6.05 28.19
N GLU A 69 3.03 5.78 29.48
CA GLU A 69 2.94 6.77 30.57
C GLU A 69 3.87 7.98 30.34
N SER A 70 5.00 7.75 29.68
CA SER A 70 5.99 8.80 29.40
C SER A 70 5.71 9.65 28.15
N ILE A 71 4.70 9.31 27.35
CA ILE A 71 4.41 10.04 26.10
C ILE A 71 4.00 11.46 26.48
N PRO A 72 4.68 12.50 25.97
CA PRO A 72 4.39 13.87 26.35
C PRO A 72 3.10 14.33 25.66
N ILE A 73 1.98 14.26 26.38
CA ILE A 73 0.71 14.86 25.95
C ILE A 73 0.63 16.27 26.54
N THR A 74 0.45 17.27 25.69
CA THR A 74 0.29 18.66 26.12
C THR A 74 -1.07 18.91 26.76
N ASP A 75 -1.09 19.70 27.84
CA ASP A 75 -2.33 20.13 28.51
C ASP A 75 -3.12 21.15 27.68
N GLU A 76 -2.53 21.73 26.63
CA GLU A 76 -3.18 22.71 25.73
C GLU A 76 -4.38 22.13 24.95
N ILE A 77 -4.52 20.81 24.91
CA ILE A 77 -5.73 20.17 24.40
C ILE A 77 -6.94 20.37 25.29
N PHE A 78 -6.75 20.89 26.51
CA PHE A 78 -7.79 21.19 27.49
C PHE A 78 -7.98 22.69 27.69
N THR A 79 -9.23 23.08 27.92
CA THR A 79 -9.57 24.37 28.56
C THR A 79 -9.54 24.24 30.09
N ASP A 80 -9.87 23.05 30.61
CA ASP A 80 -9.71 22.68 32.01
C ASP A 80 -9.37 21.18 32.07
N SER A 81 -8.12 20.87 32.41
CA SER A 81 -7.63 19.48 32.50
C SER A 81 -8.21 18.73 33.71
N THR A 82 -8.60 19.44 34.77
CA THR A 82 -9.19 18.82 35.97
C THR A 82 -10.62 18.35 35.73
N GLU A 83 -11.34 19.05 34.86
CA GLU A 83 -12.70 18.70 34.45
C GLU A 83 -12.76 17.94 33.11
N ASN A 84 -11.61 17.63 32.50
CA ASN A 84 -11.51 17.02 31.15
C ASN A 84 -12.28 17.78 30.07
N LYS A 85 -12.32 19.11 30.15
CA LYS A 85 -12.95 19.96 29.12
C LYS A 85 -11.93 20.27 28.04
N TYR A 86 -12.20 19.81 26.82
CA TYR A 86 -11.30 20.05 25.69
C TYR A 86 -11.30 21.51 25.26
N SER A 87 -10.15 21.98 24.76
CA SER A 87 -10.03 23.24 24.03
C SER A 87 -10.67 23.13 22.66
N SER A 88 -10.81 24.25 21.94
CA SER A 88 -11.28 24.23 20.55
C SER A 88 -10.42 23.32 19.68
N THR A 89 -9.09 23.37 19.88
CA THR A 89 -8.11 22.52 19.20
C THR A 89 -8.29 21.05 19.58
N GLY A 90 -8.49 20.74 20.87
CA GLY A 90 -8.80 19.38 21.31
C GLY A 90 -10.08 18.83 20.67
N ILE A 91 -11.15 19.62 20.63
CA ILE A 91 -12.42 19.24 19.97
C ILE A 91 -12.21 19.00 18.47
N GLU A 92 -11.46 19.87 17.80
CA GLU A 92 -11.15 19.72 16.37
C GLU A 92 -10.38 18.43 16.10
N LEU A 93 -9.30 18.16 16.85
CA LEU A 93 -8.52 16.93 16.76
C LEU A 93 -9.41 15.69 16.95
N GLY A 94 -10.27 15.70 17.97
CA GLY A 94 -11.21 14.61 18.20
C GLY A 94 -12.19 14.40 17.04
N SER A 95 -12.68 15.49 16.44
CA SER A 95 -13.57 15.40 15.28
C SER A 95 -12.87 14.81 14.05
N LYS A 96 -11.61 15.18 13.80
CA LYS A 96 -10.81 14.65 12.69
C LYS A 96 -10.44 13.18 12.91
N ALA A 97 -10.07 12.79 14.13
CA ALA A 97 -9.82 11.38 14.46
C ALA A 97 -11.05 10.50 14.23
N ARG A 98 -12.24 10.97 14.62
CA ARG A 98 -13.49 10.25 14.35
C ARG A 98 -13.77 10.14 12.85
N LYS A 99 -13.60 11.23 12.11
CA LYS A 99 -13.74 11.23 10.64
C LYS A 99 -12.75 10.25 10.00
N LEU A 100 -11.51 10.20 10.46
CA LEU A 100 -10.49 9.28 9.97
C LEU A 100 -10.89 7.82 10.21
N GLU A 101 -11.42 7.51 11.40
CA GLU A 101 -11.95 6.18 11.73
C GLU A 101 -13.14 5.80 10.84
N GLU A 102 -14.07 6.72 10.61
CA GLU A 102 -15.22 6.53 9.72
C GLU A 102 -14.77 6.24 8.28
N LEU A 103 -13.85 7.04 7.73
CA LEU A 103 -13.30 6.85 6.39
C LEU A 103 -12.58 5.50 6.26
N LYS A 104 -11.76 5.11 7.25
CA LYS A 104 -11.10 3.79 7.28
C LYS A 104 -12.12 2.65 7.37
N SER A 105 -13.18 2.83 8.16
CA SER A 105 -14.29 1.86 8.23
C SER A 105 -15.04 1.75 6.91
N GLU A 106 -15.25 2.85 6.18
CA GLU A 106 -15.85 2.81 4.85
C GLU A 106 -14.94 2.13 3.84
N LEU A 107 -13.65 2.43 3.85
CA LEU A 107 -12.66 1.84 2.95
C LEU A 107 -12.61 0.31 3.11
N THR A 108 -12.57 -0.19 4.35
CA THR A 108 -12.55 -1.64 4.63
C THR A 108 -13.82 -2.39 4.19
N LYS A 109 -14.94 -1.68 3.97
CA LYS A 109 -16.18 -2.28 3.44
C LYS A 109 -16.16 -2.44 1.91
N ILE A 110 -15.21 -1.81 1.21
CA ILE A 110 -15.12 -1.88 -0.25
C ILE A 110 -14.32 -3.13 -0.64
N ASN A 111 -14.94 -4.00 -1.43
CA ASN A 111 -14.23 -5.12 -2.03
C ASN A 111 -13.44 -4.64 -3.25
N ILE A 112 -12.11 -4.62 -3.17
CA ILE A 112 -11.22 -4.29 -4.30
C ILE A 112 -10.53 -5.51 -4.89
N ASN A 113 -10.99 -6.73 -4.56
CA ASN A 113 -10.49 -7.94 -5.18
C ASN A 113 -11.15 -8.18 -6.54
N PHE A 114 -10.41 -7.88 -7.61
CA PHE A 114 -10.86 -8.03 -8.99
C PHE A 114 -11.49 -9.39 -9.31
N MET A 115 -10.96 -10.49 -8.74
CA MET A 115 -11.44 -11.84 -9.03
C MET A 115 -12.89 -12.08 -8.59
N ASP A 116 -13.35 -11.37 -7.55
CA ASP A 116 -14.70 -11.53 -7.02
C ASP A 116 -15.76 -10.92 -7.93
N TYR A 117 -15.35 -10.06 -8.87
CA TYR A 117 -16.23 -9.39 -9.83
C TYR A 117 -16.39 -10.15 -11.15
N LEU A 118 -15.53 -11.12 -11.44
CA LEU A 118 -15.53 -11.82 -12.74
C LEU A 118 -16.67 -12.82 -12.91
N GLY A 119 -17.17 -13.40 -11.81
CA GLY A 119 -18.17 -14.47 -11.87
C GLY A 119 -17.72 -15.67 -12.71
N THR A 120 -18.67 -16.32 -13.39
CA THR A 120 -18.38 -17.37 -14.37
C THR A 120 -18.24 -16.77 -15.76
N TYR A 121 -17.13 -17.07 -16.44
CA TYR A 121 -16.86 -16.57 -17.79
C TYR A 121 -16.31 -17.67 -18.70
N ARG A 122 -16.41 -17.47 -20.01
CA ARG A 122 -15.72 -18.29 -21.01
C ARG A 122 -14.34 -17.72 -21.30
N GLU A 123 -13.42 -18.61 -21.68
CA GLU A 123 -12.12 -18.22 -22.22
C GLU A 123 -12.30 -17.38 -23.50
N GLY A 124 -11.56 -16.27 -23.55
CA GLY A 124 -11.44 -15.37 -24.68
C GLY A 124 -10.10 -15.54 -25.39
N SER A 125 -9.55 -14.44 -25.89
CA SER A 125 -8.27 -14.46 -26.60
C SER A 125 -7.08 -14.56 -25.65
N SER A 126 -6.03 -15.26 -26.12
CA SER A 126 -4.71 -15.21 -25.47
C SER A 126 -4.03 -13.86 -25.70
N LEU A 127 -3.11 -13.47 -24.81
CA LEU A 127 -2.32 -12.24 -25.00
C LEU A 127 -1.58 -12.22 -26.34
N LYS A 128 -1.14 -13.40 -26.83
CA LYS A 128 -0.48 -13.55 -28.14
C LYS A 128 -1.36 -13.09 -29.31
N GLU A 129 -2.66 -13.35 -29.26
CA GLU A 129 -3.57 -13.08 -30.37
C GLU A 129 -3.87 -11.59 -30.55
N ILE A 130 -3.82 -10.83 -29.46
CA ILE A 130 -4.29 -9.44 -29.41
C ILE A 130 -3.17 -8.42 -29.18
N SER A 131 -1.90 -8.86 -29.20
CA SER A 131 -0.75 -7.99 -28.97
C SER A 131 0.27 -8.04 -30.10
N THR A 132 1.04 -6.96 -30.19
CA THR A 132 2.29 -6.90 -30.95
C THR A 132 3.47 -6.89 -29.98
N PRO A 133 4.61 -7.52 -30.31
CA PRO A 133 5.80 -7.46 -29.47
C PRO A 133 6.29 -6.02 -29.27
N ALA A 134 6.82 -5.70 -28.09
CA ALA A 134 7.50 -4.43 -27.84
C ALA A 134 8.86 -4.37 -28.56
N GLU A 135 9.38 -3.17 -28.79
CA GLU A 135 10.70 -2.95 -29.39
C GLU A 135 11.81 -3.60 -28.55
N ASN A 136 12.82 -4.15 -29.22
CA ASN A 136 14.00 -4.79 -28.62
C ASN A 136 13.72 -5.98 -27.68
N ILE A 137 12.50 -6.53 -27.67
CA ILE A 137 12.16 -7.67 -26.82
C ILE A 137 13.00 -8.92 -27.11
N SER A 138 13.47 -9.08 -28.35
CA SER A 138 14.35 -10.17 -28.79
C SER A 138 15.72 -10.15 -28.14
N GLU A 139 16.16 -9.02 -27.60
CA GLU A 139 17.44 -8.88 -26.89
C GLU A 139 17.26 -9.03 -25.37
N SER A 140 16.01 -9.09 -24.90
CA SER A 140 15.71 -9.14 -23.48
C SER A 140 16.06 -10.48 -22.84
N ILE A 141 16.29 -10.46 -21.53
CA ILE A 141 16.41 -11.67 -20.71
C ILE A 141 15.16 -12.56 -20.76
N LEU A 142 13.99 -12.02 -21.11
CA LEU A 142 12.70 -12.71 -21.00
C LEU A 142 12.49 -13.81 -22.04
N ILE A 143 13.27 -13.81 -23.13
CA ILE A 143 13.29 -14.88 -24.13
C ILE A 143 14.16 -16.07 -23.71
N GLN A 144 14.91 -15.95 -22.61
CA GLN A 144 15.81 -17.00 -22.13
C GLN A 144 15.04 -18.07 -21.34
N THR A 145 15.67 -19.23 -21.20
CA THR A 145 15.13 -20.40 -20.49
C THR A 145 15.86 -20.61 -19.16
N THR A 146 15.38 -21.55 -18.34
CA THR A 146 16.01 -21.86 -17.04
C THR A 146 17.37 -22.56 -17.16
N GLU A 147 17.88 -22.81 -18.37
CA GLU A 147 19.21 -23.40 -18.54
C GLU A 147 20.28 -22.53 -17.88
N GLU A 148 20.10 -21.21 -17.94
CA GLU A 148 21.07 -20.25 -17.41
C GLU A 148 20.77 -19.75 -16.00
N LYS A 149 19.51 -19.83 -15.54
CA LYS A 149 19.01 -19.07 -14.38
C LYS A 149 18.07 -19.90 -13.50
N GLU A 150 18.46 -20.12 -12.24
CA GLU A 150 17.63 -20.84 -11.27
C GLU A 150 16.47 -19.97 -10.80
N GLY A 151 15.27 -20.56 -10.72
CA GLY A 151 14.09 -19.87 -10.21
C GLY A 151 13.60 -18.71 -11.08
N PHE A 152 13.96 -18.68 -12.37
CA PHE A 152 13.60 -17.63 -13.31
C PHE A 152 12.09 -17.56 -13.53
N ARG A 153 11.48 -16.45 -13.10
CA ARG A 153 10.02 -16.27 -13.10
C ARG A 153 9.61 -14.82 -13.27
N ILE A 154 8.40 -14.61 -13.76
CA ILE A 154 7.72 -13.30 -13.74
C ILE A 154 7.34 -12.98 -12.29
N ASN A 155 7.58 -11.75 -11.84
CA ASN A 155 7.23 -11.29 -10.50
C ASN A 155 6.07 -10.29 -10.55
N MET A 156 6.22 -9.19 -11.29
CA MET A 156 5.20 -8.15 -11.39
C MET A 156 4.88 -7.80 -12.85
N ALA A 157 3.69 -7.23 -13.06
CA ALA A 157 3.28 -6.59 -14.30
C ALA A 157 2.82 -5.17 -14.01
N THR A 158 3.21 -4.25 -14.90
CA THR A 158 2.75 -2.87 -14.92
C THR A 158 2.40 -2.46 -16.35
N PHE A 159 1.74 -1.32 -16.47
CA PHE A 159 1.25 -0.83 -17.75
C PHE A 159 1.55 0.65 -17.93
N GLU A 160 1.92 1.00 -19.16
CA GLU A 160 1.88 2.38 -19.64
C GLU A 160 0.73 2.53 -20.62
N MET A 161 -0.08 3.57 -20.41
CA MET A 161 -1.25 3.85 -21.22
C MET A 161 -0.93 4.97 -22.19
N ASP A 162 -1.06 4.67 -23.47
CA ASP A 162 -1.07 5.64 -24.56
C ASP A 162 -2.52 5.81 -25.06
N PRO A 163 -2.89 6.93 -25.71
CA PRO A 163 -4.24 7.12 -26.25
C PRO A 163 -4.71 5.96 -27.13
N GLU A 164 -3.83 5.46 -28.00
CA GLU A 164 -4.14 4.41 -28.97
C GLU A 164 -3.74 3.00 -28.52
N SER A 165 -2.95 2.86 -27.45
CA SER A 165 -2.37 1.57 -27.10
C SER A 165 -2.11 1.39 -25.60
N LEU A 166 -1.95 0.14 -25.20
CA LEU A 166 -1.53 -0.24 -23.85
C LEU A 166 -0.22 -0.99 -23.94
N LEU A 167 0.82 -0.55 -23.23
CA LEU A 167 2.11 -1.21 -23.18
C LEU A 167 2.26 -1.99 -21.87
N LEU A 168 2.30 -3.31 -21.96
CA LEU A 168 2.61 -4.18 -20.83
C LEU A 168 4.12 -4.23 -20.61
N LYS A 169 4.54 -4.02 -19.36
CA LYS A 169 5.90 -4.25 -18.89
C LYS A 169 5.88 -5.25 -17.74
N ILE A 170 6.91 -6.09 -17.64
CA ILE A 170 7.02 -7.06 -16.55
C ILE A 170 8.41 -7.02 -15.90
N SER A 171 8.47 -7.37 -14.63
CA SER A 171 9.72 -7.67 -13.94
C SER A 171 9.93 -9.18 -13.89
N ALA A 172 11.18 -9.60 -13.99
CA ALA A 172 11.57 -11.00 -13.81
C ALA A 172 12.51 -11.13 -12.61
N ARG A 173 12.38 -12.24 -11.89
CA ARG A 173 13.18 -12.56 -10.72
C ARG A 173 13.89 -13.88 -10.91
N TYR A 174 15.18 -13.94 -10.59
CA TYR A 174 16.01 -15.15 -10.70
C TYR A 174 17.16 -15.13 -9.69
N LYS A 175 17.77 -16.29 -9.45
CA LYS A 175 19.04 -16.37 -8.74
C LYS A 175 20.18 -16.31 -9.75
N PRO A 176 21.09 -15.32 -9.67
CA PRO A 176 22.24 -15.25 -10.56
C PRO A 176 23.23 -16.38 -10.25
N ARG A 177 23.91 -16.90 -11.29
CA ARG A 177 24.95 -17.93 -11.11
C ARG A 177 26.16 -17.38 -10.36
N ASN A 178 26.60 -16.18 -10.71
CA ASN A 178 27.69 -15.50 -10.02
C ASN A 178 27.13 -14.39 -9.12
N LYS A 179 26.97 -14.70 -7.83
CA LYS A 179 26.44 -13.75 -6.85
C LYS A 179 27.36 -12.56 -6.61
N SER A 180 28.67 -12.73 -6.83
CA SER A 180 29.69 -11.71 -6.57
C SER A 180 29.63 -10.53 -7.54
N GLU A 181 28.91 -10.64 -8.66
CA GLU A 181 28.73 -9.57 -9.64
C GLU A 181 27.58 -8.61 -9.29
N PHE A 182 26.80 -8.90 -8.24
CA PHE A 182 25.61 -8.14 -7.88
C PHE A 182 25.73 -7.54 -6.48
N ASN A 183 25.61 -6.22 -6.40
CA ASN A 183 25.72 -5.46 -5.15
C ASN A 183 24.45 -5.56 -4.28
N SER A 184 23.33 -5.97 -4.85
CA SER A 184 22.04 -6.09 -4.17
C SER A 184 21.35 -7.40 -4.54
N LEU A 185 21.42 -8.38 -3.63
CA LEU A 185 20.58 -9.58 -3.66
C LEU A 185 19.64 -9.53 -2.47
N ASP A 186 18.43 -10.06 -2.62
CA ASP A 186 17.54 -10.21 -1.48
C ASP A 186 18.05 -11.27 -0.48
N GLN A 187 17.38 -11.38 0.66
CA GLN A 187 17.71 -12.35 1.71
C GLN A 187 17.67 -13.82 1.25
N TRP A 188 17.06 -14.12 0.10
CA TRP A 188 16.98 -15.45 -0.51
C TRP A 188 17.91 -15.61 -1.73
N GLY A 189 18.75 -14.60 -2.03
CA GLY A 189 19.73 -14.61 -3.10
C GLY A 189 19.16 -14.37 -4.50
N TYR A 190 17.96 -13.79 -4.62
CA TYR A 190 17.40 -13.38 -5.92
C TYR A 190 17.74 -11.93 -6.24
N ILE A 191 17.78 -11.67 -7.55
CA ILE A 191 17.71 -10.33 -8.14
C ILE A 191 16.41 -10.19 -8.92
N GLU A 192 15.86 -8.98 -8.94
CA GLU A 192 14.71 -8.59 -9.76
C GLU A 192 15.18 -7.58 -10.81
N THR A 193 14.72 -7.76 -12.05
CA THR A 193 14.99 -6.82 -13.13
C THR A 193 14.10 -5.59 -12.99
N ASP A 194 14.51 -4.49 -13.61
CA ASP A 194 13.57 -3.40 -13.92
C ASP A 194 12.40 -3.91 -14.79
N PHE A 195 11.36 -3.07 -14.92
CA PHE A 195 10.23 -3.37 -15.78
C PHE A 195 10.63 -3.33 -17.26
N ILE A 196 10.59 -4.50 -17.91
CA ILE A 196 10.92 -4.68 -19.32
C ILE A 196 9.63 -4.61 -20.15
N PRO A 197 9.55 -3.74 -21.16
CA PRO A 197 8.44 -3.72 -22.11
C PRO A 197 8.33 -5.04 -22.89
N VAL A 198 7.14 -5.63 -22.97
CA VAL A 198 6.95 -6.95 -23.60
C VAL A 198 5.95 -6.95 -24.75
N MET A 199 4.81 -6.30 -24.58
CA MET A 199 3.66 -6.40 -25.49
C MET A 199 2.93 -5.09 -25.54
N ARG A 200 2.50 -4.71 -26.74
CA ARG A 200 1.62 -3.57 -26.99
C ARG A 200 0.28 -4.04 -27.51
N PHE A 201 -0.80 -3.49 -26.97
CA PHE A 201 -2.18 -3.84 -27.32
C PHE A 201 -2.86 -2.63 -27.97
N TYR A 202 -3.40 -2.80 -29.17
CA TYR A 202 -4.21 -1.80 -29.88
C TYR A 202 -5.67 -2.21 -29.84
N VAL A 203 -6.29 -2.03 -28.67
CA VAL A 203 -7.65 -2.48 -28.35
C VAL A 203 -8.47 -1.34 -27.76
N GLY A 204 -9.80 -1.48 -27.72
CA GLY A 204 -10.69 -0.50 -27.09
C GLY A 204 -10.47 -0.39 -25.57
N ASP A 205 -10.97 0.69 -24.98
CA ASP A 205 -10.63 1.05 -23.59
C ASP A 205 -11.12 0.03 -22.55
N GLU A 206 -12.30 -0.57 -22.73
CA GLU A 206 -12.78 -1.66 -21.88
C GLU A 206 -11.84 -2.86 -21.87
N MET A 207 -11.31 -3.22 -23.04
CA MET A 207 -10.35 -4.31 -23.17
C MET A 207 -9.00 -3.94 -22.54
N LYS A 208 -8.57 -2.67 -22.65
CA LYS A 208 -7.37 -2.18 -21.95
C LYS A 208 -7.53 -2.32 -20.43
N GLU A 209 -8.67 -1.92 -19.88
CA GLU A 209 -8.93 -2.03 -18.43
C GLU A 209 -9.05 -3.49 -17.97
N LEU A 210 -9.63 -4.35 -18.80
CA LEU A 210 -9.65 -5.79 -18.55
C LEU A 210 -8.23 -6.35 -18.47
N ILE A 211 -7.37 -6.04 -19.45
CA ILE A 211 -5.97 -6.48 -19.48
C ILE A 211 -5.22 -5.95 -18.25
N LYS A 212 -5.36 -4.66 -17.94
CA LYS A 212 -4.71 -4.00 -16.79
C LYS A 212 -5.06 -4.64 -15.46
N SER A 213 -6.31 -5.10 -15.30
CA SER A 213 -6.79 -5.68 -14.05
C SER A 213 -6.52 -7.19 -13.98
N PHE A 214 -6.72 -7.90 -15.10
CA PHE A 214 -6.65 -9.36 -15.14
C PHE A 214 -5.23 -9.91 -15.18
N VAL A 215 -4.32 -9.30 -15.94
CA VAL A 215 -2.94 -9.83 -16.07
C VAL A 215 -2.19 -9.83 -14.72
N PRO A 216 -2.19 -8.75 -13.91
CA PRO A 216 -1.58 -8.80 -12.59
C PRO A 216 -2.25 -9.81 -11.65
N ALA A 217 -3.58 -9.91 -11.68
CA ALA A 217 -4.32 -10.88 -10.88
C ALA A 217 -3.94 -12.33 -11.26
N ALA A 218 -3.80 -12.61 -12.56
CA ALA A 218 -3.37 -13.91 -13.07
C ALA A 218 -1.91 -14.23 -12.72
N ILE A 219 -1.02 -13.24 -12.74
CA ILE A 219 0.38 -13.41 -12.32
C ILE A 219 0.48 -13.73 -10.82
N ASN A 220 -0.27 -13.01 -9.99
CA ASN A 220 -0.31 -13.23 -8.54
C ASN A 220 -0.88 -14.61 -8.19
N ARG A 221 -1.94 -15.03 -8.89
CA ARG A 221 -2.55 -16.34 -8.69
C ARG A 221 -1.67 -17.48 -9.21
N ALA A 222 -1.10 -17.33 -10.41
CA ALA A 222 -0.25 -18.30 -11.10
C ALA A 222 -0.86 -19.73 -11.09
N GLY A 223 0.00 -20.75 -11.06
CA GLY A 223 -0.42 -22.14 -10.86
C GLY A 223 -1.16 -22.80 -12.04
N GLY A 224 -1.11 -22.22 -13.24
CA GLY A 224 -1.89 -22.68 -14.40
C GLY A 224 -3.25 -22.01 -14.54
N PHE A 225 -3.58 -21.04 -13.67
CA PHE A 225 -4.75 -20.20 -13.86
C PHE A 225 -4.64 -19.42 -15.17
N ALA A 226 -5.72 -19.36 -15.95
CA ALA A 226 -5.78 -18.66 -17.24
C ALA A 226 -4.65 -19.09 -18.20
N ASP A 227 -4.34 -20.39 -18.22
CA ASP A 227 -3.23 -21.01 -18.96
C ASP A 227 -1.83 -20.46 -18.65
N PHE A 228 -1.71 -19.65 -17.58
CA PHE A 228 -0.48 -18.97 -17.24
C PHE A 228 0.31 -19.72 -16.16
N ARG A 229 1.63 -19.83 -16.39
CA ARG A 229 2.59 -20.29 -15.39
C ARG A 229 3.74 -19.30 -15.27
N LYS A 230 4.01 -18.85 -14.03
CA LYS A 230 5.01 -17.80 -13.75
C LYS A 230 6.47 -18.17 -14.06
N ASN A 231 6.81 -19.45 -14.02
CA ASN A 231 8.21 -19.90 -14.15
C ASN A 231 8.55 -20.25 -15.60
N ALA A 232 9.74 -19.86 -16.03
CA ALA A 232 10.35 -20.43 -17.22
C ALA A 232 10.65 -21.92 -16.99
N THR A 233 10.84 -22.65 -18.07
CA THR A 233 11.39 -24.01 -18.04
C THR A 233 12.58 -24.08 -18.99
N LYS A 234 13.22 -25.25 -19.09
CA LYS A 234 14.34 -25.47 -20.03
C LYS A 234 13.97 -25.17 -21.48
N THR A 235 12.69 -25.33 -21.83
CA THR A 235 12.18 -25.24 -23.20
C THR A 235 11.16 -24.11 -23.43
N ILE A 236 10.72 -23.40 -22.38
CA ILE A 236 9.67 -22.38 -22.49
C ILE A 236 10.14 -21.15 -21.73
N SER A 237 10.31 -20.04 -22.46
CA SER A 237 10.74 -18.74 -21.93
C SER A 237 9.64 -18.05 -21.12
N LEU A 238 9.97 -17.00 -20.36
CA LEU A 238 8.96 -16.21 -19.66
C LEU A 238 8.03 -15.49 -20.63
N LEU A 239 8.56 -15.00 -21.75
CA LEU A 239 7.76 -14.37 -22.79
C LEU A 239 6.74 -15.35 -23.38
N ASP A 240 7.13 -16.60 -23.64
CA ASP A 240 6.23 -17.62 -24.17
C ASP A 240 5.16 -18.05 -23.15
N ARG A 241 5.51 -18.09 -21.86
CA ARG A 241 4.53 -18.28 -20.78
C ARG A 241 3.50 -17.17 -20.75
N LEU A 242 3.94 -15.91 -20.87
CA LEU A 242 3.06 -14.76 -20.84
C LEU A 242 2.13 -14.71 -22.07
N LYS A 243 2.65 -15.03 -23.25
CA LYS A 243 1.87 -15.14 -24.50
C LYS A 243 0.69 -16.10 -24.40
N GLN A 244 0.82 -17.15 -23.58
CA GLN A 244 -0.23 -18.16 -23.37
C GLN A 244 -1.35 -17.72 -22.43
N LEU A 245 -1.18 -16.61 -21.69
CA LEU A 245 -2.20 -16.15 -20.75
C LEU A 245 -3.50 -15.84 -21.48
N THR A 246 -4.56 -16.56 -21.12
CA THR A 246 -5.88 -16.46 -21.75
C THR A 246 -6.76 -15.49 -20.97
N LEU A 247 -7.27 -14.45 -21.63
CA LEU A 247 -8.18 -13.49 -21.01
C LEU A 247 -9.60 -14.06 -20.92
N PRO A 248 -10.44 -13.58 -20.00
CA PRO A 248 -11.87 -13.85 -20.06
C PRO A 248 -12.47 -13.18 -21.30
N LYS A 249 -13.53 -13.77 -21.85
CA LYS A 249 -14.30 -13.14 -22.91
C LYS A 249 -14.94 -11.85 -22.38
N LEU A 250 -14.60 -10.70 -22.98
CA LEU A 250 -15.01 -9.38 -22.50
C LEU A 250 -16.51 -9.29 -22.20
N GLY A 251 -17.37 -9.67 -23.15
CA GLY A 251 -18.82 -9.59 -22.96
C GLY A 251 -19.41 -10.49 -21.86
N ASP A 252 -18.64 -11.44 -21.32
CA ASP A 252 -19.08 -12.23 -20.15
C ASP A 252 -18.74 -11.52 -18.82
N VAL A 253 -17.76 -10.61 -18.82
CA VAL A 253 -17.22 -9.97 -17.60
C VAL A 253 -17.38 -8.45 -17.57
N GLU A 254 -17.89 -7.84 -18.63
CA GLU A 254 -18.03 -6.38 -18.81
C GLU A 254 -18.72 -5.70 -17.63
N SER A 255 -19.91 -6.18 -17.23
CA SER A 255 -20.64 -5.64 -16.07
C SER A 255 -19.92 -5.84 -14.73
N GLY A 256 -19.10 -6.87 -14.61
CA GLY A 256 -18.28 -7.13 -13.42
C GLY A 256 -17.08 -6.18 -13.37
N LEU A 257 -16.41 -6.01 -14.52
CA LEU A 257 -15.30 -5.09 -14.69
C LEU A 257 -15.72 -3.65 -14.38
N GLU A 258 -16.85 -3.19 -14.92
CA GLU A 258 -17.38 -1.85 -14.65
C GLU A 258 -17.57 -1.61 -13.15
N LYS A 259 -18.27 -2.52 -12.46
CA LYS A 259 -18.46 -2.45 -11.00
C LYS A 259 -17.14 -2.46 -10.23
N TYR A 260 -16.19 -3.29 -10.65
CA TYR A 260 -14.86 -3.34 -10.04
C TYR A 260 -14.16 -1.98 -10.15
N LEU A 261 -14.15 -1.37 -11.34
CA LEU A 261 -13.52 -0.08 -11.59
C LEU A 261 -14.18 1.03 -10.76
N GLU A 262 -15.52 1.03 -10.66
CA GLU A 262 -16.25 1.96 -9.78
C GLU A 262 -15.84 1.82 -8.31
N GLN A 263 -15.79 0.58 -7.80
CA GLN A 263 -15.41 0.34 -6.40
C GLN A 263 -13.93 0.67 -6.14
N LYS A 264 -13.05 0.37 -7.09
CA LYS A 264 -11.63 0.75 -7.03
C LYS A 264 -11.45 2.26 -6.97
N GLU A 265 -12.15 3.00 -7.81
CA GLU A 265 -12.10 4.47 -7.82
C GLU A 265 -12.69 5.06 -6.53
N LYS A 266 -13.78 4.48 -6.02
CA LYS A 266 -14.33 4.86 -4.71
C LYS A 266 -13.33 4.62 -3.58
N GLY A 267 -12.64 3.48 -3.60
CA GLY A 267 -11.57 3.15 -2.65
C GLY A 267 -10.44 4.18 -2.68
N LYS A 268 -9.94 4.49 -3.88
CA LYS A 268 -8.89 5.50 -4.08
C LYS A 268 -9.28 6.87 -3.51
N LYS A 269 -10.50 7.34 -3.79
CA LYS A 269 -11.02 8.62 -3.24
C LYS A 269 -11.12 8.62 -1.71
N LEU A 270 -11.39 7.48 -1.09
CA LEU A 270 -11.38 7.36 0.37
C LEU A 270 -9.96 7.37 0.92
N GLU A 271 -9.02 6.70 0.26
CA GLU A 271 -7.58 6.74 0.61
C GLU A 271 -7.03 8.16 0.56
N GLU A 272 -7.32 8.92 -0.51
CA GLU A 272 -6.95 10.34 -0.64
C GLU A 272 -7.54 11.19 0.51
N LYS A 273 -8.81 10.97 0.87
CA LYS A 273 -9.45 11.67 2.01
C LYS A 273 -8.86 11.29 3.36
N ILE A 274 -8.45 10.03 3.52
CA ILE A 274 -7.79 9.53 4.73
C ILE A 274 -6.44 10.22 4.89
N GLN A 275 -5.64 10.26 3.83
CA GLN A 275 -4.32 10.92 3.81
C GLN A 275 -4.45 12.41 4.11
N GLU A 276 -5.34 13.12 3.42
CA GLU A 276 -5.64 14.53 3.66
C GLU A 276 -6.03 14.81 5.13
N THR A 277 -6.87 13.96 5.71
CA THR A 277 -7.29 14.11 7.12
C THR A 277 -6.14 13.83 8.09
N ASP A 278 -5.26 12.86 7.79
CA ASP A 278 -4.04 12.57 8.57
C ASP A 278 -3.07 13.77 8.53
N HIS A 279 -2.87 14.39 7.36
CA HIS A 279 -2.03 15.58 7.20
C HIS A 279 -2.56 16.79 7.97
N GLN A 280 -3.88 17.00 7.96
CA GLN A 280 -4.52 18.04 8.77
C GLN A 280 -4.34 17.80 10.27
N ILE A 281 -4.38 16.54 10.72
CA ILE A 281 -4.11 16.21 12.12
C ILE A 281 -2.67 16.57 12.45
N ASP A 282 -1.70 16.17 11.62
CA ASP A 282 -0.29 16.45 11.88
C ASP A 282 0.01 17.95 11.94
N ALA A 283 -0.50 18.74 11.00
CA ALA A 283 -0.36 20.19 11.01
C ALA A 283 -0.88 20.82 12.31
N ILE A 284 -2.09 20.43 12.75
CA ILE A 284 -2.66 20.91 14.02
C ILE A 284 -1.81 20.48 15.20
N VAL A 285 -1.29 19.24 15.19
CA VAL A 285 -0.44 18.73 16.27
C VAL A 285 0.88 19.48 16.32
N PHE A 286 1.49 19.84 15.19
CA PHE A 286 2.71 20.65 15.18
C PHE A 286 2.48 22.05 15.75
N VAL A 287 1.38 22.71 15.36
CA VAL A 287 0.99 24.02 15.94
C VAL A 287 0.72 23.90 17.44
N LEU A 288 0.02 22.85 17.86
CA LEU A 288 -0.32 22.58 19.26
C LEU A 288 0.92 22.33 20.14
N TYR A 289 2.04 21.93 19.56
CA TYR A 289 3.32 21.75 20.28
C TYR A 289 4.29 22.90 20.05
N ASP A 290 3.82 24.02 19.48
CA ASP A 290 4.59 25.25 19.21
C ASP A 290 5.89 24.99 18.43
N LEU A 291 5.82 24.07 17.46
CA LEU A 291 6.98 23.77 16.61
C LEU A 291 7.19 24.85 15.57
N SER A 292 8.43 25.03 15.15
CA SER A 292 8.80 25.84 13.98
C SER A 292 8.80 25.00 12.70
N GLU A 293 8.75 25.67 11.54
CA GLU A 293 8.81 25.02 10.23
C GLU A 293 10.08 24.14 10.07
N ASP A 294 11.24 24.64 10.52
CA ASP A 294 12.52 23.90 10.48
C ASP A 294 12.47 22.61 11.33
N GLU A 295 11.79 22.65 12.48
CA GLU A 295 11.59 21.47 13.33
C GLU A 295 10.64 20.47 12.68
N VAL A 296 9.56 20.95 12.07
CA VAL A 296 8.61 20.11 11.32
C VAL A 296 9.33 19.40 10.17
N VAL A 297 10.11 20.11 9.36
CA VAL A 297 10.91 19.50 8.28
C VAL A 297 11.84 18.41 8.83
N THR A 298 12.55 18.71 9.92
CA THR A 298 13.46 17.76 10.57
C THR A 298 12.74 16.48 11.01
N ILE A 299 11.54 16.61 11.59
CA ILE A 299 10.70 15.48 12.00
C ILE A 299 10.28 14.65 10.79
N LEU A 300 9.76 15.30 9.74
CA LEU A 300 9.26 14.62 8.54
C LEU A 300 10.38 13.91 7.77
N ASP A 301 11.55 14.52 7.66
CA ASP A 301 12.77 13.92 7.11
C ASP A 301 13.21 12.69 7.90
N SER A 302 13.24 12.81 9.23
CA SER A 302 13.59 11.69 10.12
C SER A 302 12.62 10.52 10.03
N LEU A 303 11.39 10.75 9.57
CA LEU A 303 10.38 9.72 9.34
C LEU A 303 10.37 9.18 7.92
N GLU A 304 11.27 9.68 7.04
CA GLU A 304 11.32 9.33 5.61
C GLU A 304 9.97 9.61 4.91
N THR A 305 9.30 10.70 5.31
CA THR A 305 8.01 11.10 4.73
C THR A 305 8.20 11.44 3.25
N PRO A 306 7.33 11.00 2.32
CA PRO A 306 7.39 11.40 0.91
C PRO A 306 7.33 12.93 0.72
N GLU A 307 8.02 13.46 -0.30
CA GLU A 307 8.12 14.92 -0.55
C GLU A 307 6.77 15.59 -0.86
N ASP A 308 5.87 14.87 -1.55
CA ASP A 308 4.51 15.31 -1.83
C ASP A 308 3.69 15.43 -0.53
N GLU A 309 3.80 14.45 0.37
CA GLU A 309 3.17 14.52 1.69
C GLU A 309 3.76 15.64 2.56
N LYS A 310 5.09 15.81 2.55
CA LYS A 310 5.75 16.91 3.28
C LYS A 310 5.23 18.26 2.85
N SER A 311 5.19 18.49 1.54
CA SER A 311 4.72 19.75 0.96
C SER A 311 3.28 20.04 1.37
N ASP A 312 2.42 19.03 1.32
CA ASP A 312 1.01 19.15 1.68
C ASP A 312 0.78 19.41 3.18
N ILE A 313 1.59 18.79 4.04
CA ILE A 313 1.55 19.03 5.50
C ILE A 313 2.06 20.45 5.83
N LEU A 314 3.16 20.89 5.21
CA LEU A 314 3.73 22.22 5.42
C LEU A 314 2.80 23.35 4.91
N GLU A 315 2.03 23.11 3.85
CA GLU A 315 1.01 24.08 3.40
C GLU A 315 -0.13 24.25 4.41
N LYS A 316 -0.42 23.19 5.18
CA LYS A 316 -1.49 23.17 6.21
C LYS A 316 -1.04 23.65 7.58
N PHE A 317 0.27 23.61 7.85
CA PHE A 317 0.92 24.05 9.08
C PHE A 317 0.99 25.59 9.13
#